data_AF-A0A1E4EIK9-F1
#
_entry.id   AF-A0A1E4EIK9-F1
#
_cell.length_a   1.000
_cell.length_b   1.000
_cell.length_c   1.000
_cell.angle_alpha   90.00
_cell.angle_beta   90.00
_cell.angle_gamma   90.00
#
_symmetry.space_group_name_H-M   'P 1'
#
loop_
_entity.id
_entity.type
_entity.pdbx_description
1 polymer ?
#
loop_
_entity_poly.entity_id
_entity_poly.type
_entity_poly.pdbx_seq_one_letter_code
_entity_poly.pdbx_strand_id
1 'polypeptide(L)'
;MVNPGQLSLVAKQVGDSFEAYTTKAGTQILLVETGVHSAADMFSEAELKNNLMTWVLRVVGWILMCIGCSMLVGPINIVADILPFVGDLVGLGTGLFGLLMGTSLSLVCIAVGWIFARPLIGCLMLAAAIGIFVMLKKAGKK
;
A
#
# COMPACT_ATOMS: atom_id res chain seq x y z
N MET A 1 -1.28 4.68 43.12
CA MET A 1 -1.50 3.26 42.81
C MET A 1 -2.03 3.20 41.38
N VAL A 2 -1.25 2.70 40.43
CA VAL A 2 -1.75 2.48 39.06
C VAL A 2 -2.75 1.34 39.14
N ASN A 3 -3.99 1.54 38.67
CA ASN A 3 -4.96 0.45 38.58
C ASN A 3 -4.41 -0.53 37.53
N PRO A 4 -4.00 -1.76 37.89
CA PRO A 4 -3.51 -2.71 36.90
C PRO A 4 -4.70 -3.10 36.02
N GLY A 5 -4.82 -2.40 34.89
CA GLY A 5 -5.79 -2.75 33.87
C GLY A 5 -5.53 -4.19 33.41
N GLN A 6 -6.60 -4.93 33.12
CA GLN A 6 -6.46 -6.24 32.50
C GLN A 6 -5.73 -6.08 31.17
N LEU A 7 -4.84 -7.02 30.86
CA LEU A 7 -4.03 -7.03 29.65
C LEU A 7 -3.95 -8.47 29.14
N SER A 8 -4.00 -8.63 27.84
CA SER A 8 -3.80 -9.91 27.16
C SER A 8 -2.48 -9.88 26.41
N LEU A 9 -1.70 -10.96 26.53
CA LEU A 9 -0.35 -11.08 26.00
C LEU A 9 -0.23 -12.38 25.19
N VAL A 10 0.36 -12.30 24.00
CA VAL A 10 0.83 -13.47 23.23
C VAL A 10 2.34 -13.35 23.04
N ALA A 11 3.08 -14.26 23.66
CA ALA A 11 4.54 -14.29 23.67
C ALA A 11 5.06 -15.72 23.89
N LYS A 12 6.35 -15.94 23.65
CA LYS A 12 7.05 -17.17 24.05
C LYS A 12 7.38 -17.08 25.54
N GLN A 13 6.97 -18.07 26.32
CA GLN A 13 7.33 -18.15 27.74
C GLN A 13 8.76 -18.72 27.90
N VAL A 14 9.60 -18.01 28.64
CA VAL A 14 10.97 -18.43 28.99
C VAL A 14 11.17 -18.22 30.49
N GLY A 15 11.18 -19.32 31.24
CA GLY A 15 11.24 -19.29 32.71
C GLY A 15 10.08 -18.46 33.28
N ASP A 16 10.44 -17.43 34.05
CA ASP A 16 9.52 -16.49 34.69
C ASP A 16 9.24 -15.23 33.85
N SER A 17 9.67 -15.21 32.58
CA SER A 17 9.53 -14.05 31.68
C SER A 17 8.94 -14.43 30.32
N PHE A 18 8.70 -13.40 29.51
CA PHE A 18 8.15 -13.50 28.16
C PHE A 18 9.12 -12.87 27.16
N GLU A 19 9.33 -13.55 26.04
CA GLU A 19 10.11 -13.03 24.92
C GLU A 19 9.32 -13.13 23.62
N ALA A 20 9.76 -12.41 22.59
CA ALA A 20 9.13 -12.46 21.29
C ALA A 20 9.26 -13.88 20.68
N TYR A 21 8.16 -14.41 20.15
CA TYR A 21 8.16 -15.69 19.47
C TYR A 21 8.60 -15.52 18.01
N THR A 22 9.72 -16.12 17.62
CA THR A 22 10.16 -16.13 16.21
C THR A 22 9.47 -17.25 15.44
N THR A 23 8.64 -16.86 14.47
CA THR A 23 8.00 -17.78 13.53
C THR A 23 9.01 -18.43 12.58
N LYS A 24 8.61 -19.53 11.93
CA LYS A 24 9.39 -20.16 10.86
C LYS A 24 9.74 -19.21 9.69
N ALA A 25 8.97 -18.15 9.51
CA ALA A 25 9.19 -17.11 8.52
C ALA A 25 10.15 -15.99 8.98
N GLY A 26 10.73 -16.11 10.19
CA GLY A 26 11.63 -15.10 10.76
C GLY A 26 10.94 -13.88 11.36
N THR A 27 9.61 -13.82 11.32
CA THR A 27 8.83 -12.75 11.95
C THR A 27 8.72 -12.97 13.45
N GLN A 28 8.99 -11.93 14.23
CA GLN A 28 8.83 -11.93 15.69
C GLN A 28 7.41 -11.55 16.07
N ILE A 29 6.79 -12.33 16.96
CA ILE A 29 5.44 -12.14 17.45
C ILE A 29 5.51 -11.82 18.94
N LEU A 30 5.08 -10.61 19.29
CA LEU A 30 4.87 -10.14 20.66
C LEU A 30 3.65 -9.23 20.63
N LEU A 31 2.48 -9.77 20.97
CA LEU A 31 1.24 -8.99 20.95
C LEU A 31 0.83 -8.65 22.38
N VAL A 32 0.51 -7.39 22.60
CA VAL A 32 0.01 -6.85 23.86
C VAL A 32 -1.23 -6.03 23.57
N GLU A 33 -2.36 -6.42 24.14
CA GLU A 33 -3.64 -5.70 24.00
C GLU A 33 -4.24 -5.44 25.39
N THR A 34 -4.81 -4.26 25.60
CA THR A 34 -5.49 -3.92 26.85
C THR A 34 -6.88 -4.55 26.89
N GLY A 35 -7.22 -5.22 27.99
CA GLY A 35 -8.48 -5.93 28.17
C GLY A 35 -8.29 -7.45 28.24
N VAL A 36 -9.41 -8.16 28.33
CA VAL A 36 -9.47 -9.63 28.29
C VAL A 36 -9.85 -10.05 26.87
N HIS A 37 -8.86 -10.53 26.13
CA HIS A 37 -9.00 -11.02 24.77
C HIS A 37 -8.53 -12.48 24.71
N SER A 38 -9.20 -13.30 23.91
CA SER A 38 -8.67 -14.62 23.61
C SER A 38 -7.46 -14.50 22.69
N ALA A 39 -6.59 -15.52 22.68
CA ALA A 39 -5.47 -15.55 21.74
C ALA A 39 -5.93 -15.47 20.28
N ALA A 40 -7.07 -16.10 19.96
CA ALA A 40 -7.67 -16.04 18.63
C ALA A 40 -8.07 -14.61 18.25
N ASP A 41 -8.71 -13.88 19.17
CA ASP A 41 -9.11 -12.49 18.95
C ASP A 41 -7.89 -11.60 18.73
N MET A 42 -6.84 -11.74 19.56
CA MET A 42 -5.60 -10.96 19.42
C MET A 42 -4.92 -11.16 18.07
N PHE A 43 -4.86 -12.39 17.54
CA PHE A 43 -4.31 -12.64 16.21
C PHE A 43 -5.20 -12.06 15.10
N SER A 44 -6.52 -12.22 15.21
CA SER A 44 -7.46 -11.69 14.22
C SER A 44 -7.40 -10.17 14.13
N GLU A 45 -7.27 -9.49 15.27
CA GLU A 45 -7.20 -8.04 15.34
C GLU A 45 -5.86 -7.53 14.80
N ALA A 46 -4.74 -8.22 15.10
CA ALA A 46 -3.45 -7.88 14.52
C ALA A 46 -3.42 -8.06 13.00
N GLU A 47 -4.03 -9.12 12.47
CA GLU A 47 -4.15 -9.33 11.02
C GLU A 47 -5.01 -8.23 10.37
N LEU A 48 -6.15 -7.90 10.98
CA LEU A 48 -7.03 -6.83 10.54
C LEU A 48 -6.31 -5.48 10.52
N LYS A 49 -5.63 -5.10 11.62
CA LYS A 49 -4.85 -3.86 11.73
C LYS A 49 -3.77 -3.80 10.65
N ASN A 50 -3.04 -4.90 10.42
CA ASN A 50 -2.01 -4.96 9.38
C ASN A 50 -2.59 -4.82 7.97
N ASN A 51 -3.71 -5.48 7.69
CA ASN A 51 -4.38 -5.40 6.39
C ASN A 51 -4.91 -3.98 6.15
N LEU A 52 -5.63 -3.41 7.11
CA LEU A 52 -6.15 -2.04 7.03
C LEU A 52 -5.02 -1.02 6.83
N MET A 53 -3.97 -1.08 7.64
CA MET A 53 -2.82 -0.18 7.52
C MET A 53 -2.18 -0.27 6.14
N THR A 54 -2.01 -1.48 5.61
CA THR A 54 -1.46 -1.71 4.27
C THR A 54 -2.32 -1.05 3.19
N TRP A 55 -3.64 -1.23 3.24
CA TRP A 55 -4.54 -0.64 2.25
C TRP A 55 -4.63 0.88 2.36
N VAL A 56 -4.67 1.42 3.58
CA VAL A 56 -4.65 2.87 3.81
C VAL A 56 -3.39 3.49 3.23
N LEU A 57 -2.21 2.93 3.54
CA LEU A 57 -0.94 3.42 2.99
C LEU A 57 -0.90 3.35 1.47
N ARG A 58 -1.51 2.34 0.84
CA ARG A 58 -1.59 2.22 -0.62
C ARG A 58 -2.50 3.26 -1.24
N VAL A 59 -3.69 3.48 -0.68
CA VAL A 59 -4.64 4.47 -1.20
C VAL A 59 -4.06 5.87 -1.04
N VAL A 60 -3.54 6.20 0.14
CA VAL A 60 -2.91 7.50 0.39
C VAL A 60 -1.68 7.68 -0.50
N GLY A 61 -0.80 6.69 -0.59
CA GLY A 61 0.37 6.73 -1.46
C GLY A 61 0.00 6.89 -2.94
N TRP A 62 -1.07 6.24 -3.40
CA TRP A 62 -1.58 6.39 -4.76
C TRP A 62 -2.12 7.80 -5.04
N ILE A 63 -2.90 8.36 -4.12
CA ILE A 63 -3.40 9.75 -4.22
C ILE A 63 -2.21 10.72 -4.30
N LEU A 64 -1.24 10.58 -3.41
CA LEU A 64 -0.04 11.42 -3.40
C LEU A 64 0.78 11.28 -4.69
N MET A 65 0.89 10.06 -5.23
CA MET A 65 1.59 9.83 -6.50
C MET A 65 0.86 10.50 -7.68
N CYS A 66 -0.48 10.40 -7.73
CA CYS A 66 -1.27 11.06 -8.78
C CYS A 66 -1.10 12.58 -8.73
N ILE A 67 -1.17 13.16 -7.53
CA ILE A 67 -0.94 14.59 -7.32
C ILE A 67 0.47 14.98 -7.75
N GLY A 68 1.49 14.25 -7.29
CA GLY A 68 2.89 14.49 -7.66
C GLY A 68 3.12 14.44 -9.17
N CYS A 69 2.56 13.44 -9.86
CA CYS A 69 2.63 13.34 -11.31
C CYS A 69 1.90 14.48 -12.03
N SER A 70 0.72 14.91 -11.55
CA SER A 70 0.03 16.09 -12.10
C SER A 70 0.81 17.38 -11.87
N MET A 71 1.51 17.52 -10.74
CA MET A 71 2.32 18.70 -10.44
C MET A 71 3.53 18.83 -11.39
N LEU A 72 4.12 17.72 -11.84
CA LEU A 72 5.25 17.75 -12.78
C LEU A 72 4.90 18.42 -14.12
N VAL A 73 3.68 18.23 -14.59
CA VAL A 73 3.15 18.84 -15.82
C VAL A 73 2.39 20.15 -15.57
N GLY A 74 2.20 20.53 -14.31
CA GLY A 74 1.53 21.76 -13.89
C GLY A 74 2.04 23.06 -14.54
N PRO A 75 3.36 23.28 -14.74
CA PRO A 75 3.87 24.48 -15.40
C PRO A 75 3.36 24.68 -16.83
N ILE A 76 2.97 23.61 -17.53
CA ILE A 76 2.40 23.69 -18.88
C ILE A 76 1.00 24.33 -18.86
N ASN A 77 0.22 24.10 -17.80
CA ASN A 77 -1.12 24.69 -17.66
C ASN A 77 -1.07 26.21 -17.57
N ILE A 78 -0.09 26.75 -16.83
CA ILE A 78 0.07 28.21 -16.65
C ILE A 78 0.26 28.92 -18.00
N VAL A 79 0.98 28.28 -18.93
CA VAL A 79 1.19 28.81 -20.27
C VAL A 79 -0.07 28.63 -21.14
N ALA A 80 -0.86 27.58 -20.92
CA ALA A 80 -2.10 27.33 -21.66
C ALA A 80 -3.26 28.27 -21.27
N ASP A 81 -3.25 28.79 -20.04
CA ASP A 81 -4.30 29.67 -19.48
C ASP A 81 -4.41 31.03 -20.18
N ILE A 82 -3.44 31.41 -21.03
CA ILE A 82 -3.56 32.59 -21.90
C ILE A 82 -4.69 32.47 -22.95
N LEU A 83 -5.18 31.25 -23.21
CA LEU A 83 -6.32 30.99 -24.10
C LEU A 83 -7.48 30.35 -23.31
N PRO A 84 -8.64 31.02 -23.19
CA PRO A 84 -9.72 30.64 -22.27
C PRO A 84 -10.35 29.25 -22.52
N PHE A 85 -10.18 28.66 -23.71
CA PHE A 85 -10.64 27.29 -23.99
C PHE A 85 -9.52 26.23 -23.90
N VAL A 86 -8.26 26.67 -23.96
CA VAL A 86 -7.10 25.77 -23.97
C VAL A 86 -6.69 25.44 -22.53
N GLY A 87 -6.78 26.41 -21.61
CA GLY A 87 -6.52 26.19 -20.18
C GLY A 87 -7.32 25.02 -19.58
N ASP A 88 -8.64 25.01 -19.75
CA ASP A 88 -9.51 23.94 -19.22
C ASP A 88 -9.19 22.55 -19.81
N LEU A 89 -8.90 22.49 -21.11
CA LEU A 89 -8.56 21.24 -21.79
C LEU A 89 -7.21 20.68 -21.33
N VAL A 90 -6.21 21.54 -21.17
CA VAL A 90 -4.87 21.15 -20.70
C VAL A 90 -4.92 20.79 -19.21
N GLY A 91 -5.74 21.49 -18.40
CA GLY A 91 -6.01 21.13 -17.00
C GLY A 91 -6.59 19.70 -16.86
N LEU A 92 -7.60 19.37 -17.66
CA LEU A 92 -8.14 18.00 -17.73
C LEU A 92 -7.09 16.98 -18.19
N GLY A 93 -6.31 17.32 -19.22
CA GLY A 93 -5.23 16.47 -19.73
C GLY A 93 -4.15 16.20 -18.68
N THR A 94 -3.82 17.19 -17.86
CA THR A 94 -2.82 17.10 -16.77
C THR A 94 -3.33 16.21 -15.62
N GLY A 95 -4.62 16.32 -15.30
CA GLY A 95 -5.27 15.44 -14.33
C GLY A 95 -5.29 13.98 -14.80
N LEU A 96 -5.69 13.74 -16.07
CA LEU A 96 -5.68 12.41 -16.67
C LEU A 96 -4.28 11.82 -16.77
N PHE A 97 -3.28 12.62 -17.13
CA PHE A 97 -1.89 12.20 -17.16
C PHE A 97 -1.40 11.78 -15.77
N GLY A 98 -1.66 12.61 -14.75
CA GLY A 98 -1.28 12.31 -13.38
C GLY A 98 -1.96 11.07 -12.85
N LEU A 99 -3.24 10.84 -13.20
CA LEU A 99 -3.96 9.62 -12.85
C LEU A 99 -3.35 8.37 -13.50
N LEU A 100 -3.06 8.42 -14.81
CA LEU A 100 -2.51 7.28 -15.55
C LEU A 100 -1.08 6.95 -15.11
N MET A 101 -0.21 7.96 -15.03
CA MET A 101 1.17 7.78 -14.58
C MET A 101 1.23 7.42 -13.11
N GLY A 102 0.48 8.13 -12.26
CA GLY A 102 0.42 7.87 -10.83
C GLY A 102 -0.05 6.45 -10.52
N THR A 103 -1.12 5.99 -11.18
CA THR A 103 -1.59 4.60 -11.05
C THR A 103 -0.53 3.60 -11.50
N SER A 104 0.12 3.84 -12.63
CA SER A 104 1.16 2.94 -13.16
C SER A 104 2.35 2.83 -12.20
N LEU A 105 2.87 3.95 -11.72
CA LEU A 105 4.00 3.99 -10.77
C LEU A 105 3.61 3.38 -9.42
N SER A 106 2.42 3.68 -8.90
CA SER A 106 1.95 3.09 -7.64
C SER A 106 1.80 1.57 -7.74
N LEU A 107 1.31 1.04 -8.85
CA LEU A 107 1.23 -0.41 -9.07
C LEU A 107 2.61 -1.07 -9.06
N VAL A 108 3.61 -0.47 -9.71
CA VAL A 108 4.99 -0.96 -9.68
C VAL A 108 5.54 -0.93 -8.26
N CYS A 109 5.36 0.17 -7.53
CA CYS A 109 5.81 0.29 -6.15
C CYS A 109 5.17 -0.77 -5.24
N ILE A 110 3.85 -1.00 -5.37
CA ILE A 110 3.13 -2.04 -4.64
C ILE A 110 3.65 -3.44 -4.98
N ALA A 111 3.89 -3.70 -6.27
CA ALA A 111 4.38 -5.00 -6.72
C ALA A 111 5.78 -5.30 -6.18
N VAL A 112 6.69 -4.31 -6.21
CA VAL A 112 8.03 -4.42 -5.62
C VAL A 112 7.92 -4.68 -4.11
N GLY A 113 7.06 -3.96 -3.39
CA GLY A 113 6.86 -4.18 -1.95
C GLY A 113 6.38 -5.62 -1.63
N TRP A 114 5.51 -6.18 -2.45
CA TRP A 114 5.09 -7.58 -2.30
C TRP A 114 6.20 -8.59 -2.57
N ILE A 115 7.17 -8.31 -3.44
CA ILE A 115 8.28 -9.25 -3.67
C ILE A 115 9.10 -9.46 -2.40
N PHE A 116 9.37 -8.38 -1.65
CA PHE A 116 10.12 -8.48 -0.40
C PHE A 116 9.31 -9.11 0.73
N ALA A 117 8.02 -8.78 0.84
CA ALA A 117 7.18 -9.28 1.92
C ALA A 117 6.62 -10.69 1.68
N ARG A 118 6.23 -11.02 0.43
CA ARG A 118 5.66 -12.30 0.00
C ARG A 118 6.05 -12.59 -1.48
N PRO A 119 7.27 -13.12 -1.73
CA PRO A 119 7.88 -13.22 -3.06
C PRO A 119 6.98 -13.81 -4.17
N LEU A 120 6.23 -14.86 -3.85
CA LEU A 120 5.30 -15.52 -4.79
C LEU A 120 4.20 -14.57 -5.29
N ILE A 121 3.58 -13.81 -4.39
CA ILE A 121 2.48 -12.90 -4.74
C ILE A 121 3.01 -11.72 -5.54
N GLY A 122 4.16 -11.17 -5.16
CA GLY A 122 4.80 -10.07 -5.89
C GLY A 122 5.15 -10.43 -7.34
N CYS A 123 5.78 -11.59 -7.54
CA CYS A 123 6.13 -12.08 -8.88
C CYS A 123 4.89 -12.33 -9.76
N LEU A 124 3.83 -12.91 -9.19
CA LEU A 124 2.57 -13.11 -9.92
C LEU A 124 1.93 -11.79 -10.34
N MET A 125 1.92 -10.77 -9.47
CA MET A 125 1.40 -9.45 -9.81
C MET A 125 2.19 -8.77 -10.94
N LEU A 126 3.53 -8.85 -10.91
CA LEU A 126 4.36 -8.33 -12.00
C LEU A 126 4.13 -9.07 -13.31
N ALA A 127 4.06 -10.41 -13.27
CA ALA A 127 3.78 -11.22 -14.46
C ALA A 127 2.41 -10.87 -15.07
N ALA A 128 1.38 -10.66 -14.23
CA ALA A 128 0.06 -10.23 -14.67
C ALA A 128 0.11 -8.82 -15.32
N ALA A 129 0.82 -7.87 -14.72
CA ALA A 129 0.98 -6.53 -15.27
C ALA A 129 1.68 -6.55 -16.64
N ILE A 130 2.76 -7.31 -16.79
CA ILE A 130 3.47 -7.50 -18.07
C ILE A 130 2.56 -8.20 -19.10
N GLY A 131 1.81 -9.22 -18.68
CA GLY A 131 0.87 -9.94 -19.55
C GLY A 131 -0.21 -9.02 -20.12
N ILE A 132 -0.82 -8.18 -19.28
CA ILE A 132 -1.81 -7.18 -19.70
C ILE A 132 -1.17 -6.17 -20.67
N PHE A 133 0.02 -5.66 -20.34
CA PHE A 133 0.72 -4.71 -21.21
C PHE A 133 1.00 -5.30 -22.62
N VAL A 134 1.44 -6.56 -22.69
CA VAL A 134 1.68 -7.26 -23.96
C VAL A 134 0.37 -7.48 -24.73
N MET A 135 -0.72 -7.85 -24.05
CA MET A 135 -2.04 -8.02 -24.69
C MET A 135 -2.55 -6.70 -25.28
N LEU A 136 -2.47 -5.60 -24.53
CA LEU A 136 -2.87 -4.28 -25.01
C LEU A 136 -2.04 -3.85 -26.23
N LYS A 137 -0.71 -4.08 -26.20
CA LYS A 137 0.17 -3.78 -27.34
C LYS A 137 -0.15 -4.62 -28.58
N LYS A 138 -0.60 -5.86 -28.42
CA LYS A 138 -1.06 -6.71 -29.53
C LYS A 138 -2.42 -6.26 -30.07
N ALA A 139 -3.33 -5.81 -29.20
CA ALA A 139 -4.65 -5.34 -29.59
C ALA A 139 -4.62 -4.00 -30.35
N GLY A 140 -3.73 -3.07 -29.97
CA GLY A 140 -3.56 -1.77 -30.65
C GLY A 140 -2.76 -1.80 -31.96
N LYS A 141 -2.23 -2.97 -32.36
CA LYS A 141 -1.54 -3.19 -33.65
C LYS A 141 -2.45 -3.82 -34.72
N LYS A 142 -3.74 -3.94 -34.44
CA LYS A 142 -4.78 -4.46 -35.33
C LYS A 142 -5.55 -3.30 -35.95
#